data_AF-A0A139BPI7-F1
#
_entry.id   AF-A0A139BPI7-F1
#
_cell.length_a   1.000
_cell.length_b   1.000
_cell.length_c   1.000
_cell.angle_alpha   90.00
_cell.angle_beta   90.00
_cell.angle_gamma   90.00
#
_symmetry.space_group_name_H-M   'P 1'
#
loop_
_entity.id
_entity.type
_entity.pdbx_description
1 polymer ?
#
loop_
_entity_poly.entity_id
_entity_poly.type
_entity_poly.pdbx_seq_one_letter_code
_entity_poly.pdbx_strand_id
1 'polypeptide(L)'
;MNILQRTELDRFLTSGSHDNLFKMWTGDTFMGRARNGDTALRSALISAVTMLAGQVAAPAHQYSDLDISTRAKFAPMVRGIFPQCEQSIILDMLDRSVVFLTPATINTVLEKATWLNTAWNLANIYLASLGAKTLTDDAQAIVGLSEETTCYVSMKYFSNNNPFEDYVIHEAAHIFHNCKRERIGLPATRRREWLLEIDYAKRETFAYSCEAYSRILELGETRSARSRLLSELAEEPMPPDERVDGGEYVDILREAVFARNGWKRIFERCSPVKPARRV
;
A
#
# COMPACT_ATOMS: atom_id res chain seq x y z
N MET A 1 3.49 -34.14 -11.83
CA MET A 1 2.33 -33.25 -11.64
C MET A 1 1.19 -33.74 -12.49
N ASN A 2 0.03 -34.03 -11.88
CA ASN A 2 -1.14 -34.55 -12.59
C ASN A 2 -1.91 -33.42 -13.32
N ILE A 3 -2.90 -33.77 -14.14
CA ILE A 3 -3.67 -32.80 -14.94
C ILE A 3 -4.41 -31.80 -14.04
N LEU A 4 -5.04 -32.27 -12.95
CA LEU A 4 -5.80 -31.42 -12.03
C LEU A 4 -4.92 -30.36 -11.34
N GLN A 5 -3.69 -30.73 -10.97
CA GLN A 5 -2.70 -29.81 -10.41
C GLN A 5 -2.25 -28.77 -11.44
N ARG A 6 -2.07 -29.15 -12.72
CA ARG A 6 -1.77 -28.19 -13.81
C ARG A 6 -2.91 -27.20 -14.00
N THR A 7 -4.15 -27.69 -14.10
CA THR A 7 -5.33 -26.83 -14.22
C THR A 7 -5.44 -25.85 -13.05
N GLU A 8 -5.13 -26.29 -11.84
CA GLU A 8 -5.15 -25.42 -10.66
C GLU A 8 -4.04 -24.36 -10.68
N LEU A 9 -2.83 -24.70 -11.17
CA LEU A 9 -1.77 -23.71 -11.40
C LEU A 9 -2.19 -22.68 -12.43
N ASP A 10 -2.75 -23.11 -13.56
CA ASP A 10 -3.20 -22.20 -14.62
C ASP A 10 -4.30 -21.26 -14.10
N ARG A 11 -5.27 -21.80 -13.35
CA ARG A 11 -6.30 -21.01 -12.68
C ARG A 11 -5.69 -19.98 -11.73
N PHE A 12 -4.74 -20.38 -10.89
CA PHE A 12 -4.08 -19.46 -9.98
C PHE A 12 -3.29 -18.36 -10.70
N LEU A 13 -2.52 -18.71 -11.72
CA LEU A 13 -1.74 -17.73 -12.48
C LEU A 13 -2.66 -16.73 -13.21
N THR A 14 -3.78 -17.18 -13.77
CA THR A 14 -4.68 -16.31 -14.55
C THR A 14 -5.64 -15.49 -13.69
N SER A 15 -5.94 -15.89 -12.45
CA SER A 15 -7.00 -15.26 -11.65
C SER A 15 -6.63 -14.95 -10.20
N GLY A 16 -5.46 -15.37 -9.72
CA GLY A 16 -5.08 -15.32 -8.30
C GLY A 16 -5.85 -16.29 -7.40
N SER A 17 -6.88 -16.96 -7.94
CA SER A 17 -7.75 -17.87 -7.18
C SER A 17 -7.15 -19.26 -7.05
N HIS A 18 -7.28 -19.85 -5.87
CA HIS A 18 -6.85 -21.22 -5.59
C HIS A 18 -7.84 -21.94 -4.66
N ASP A 19 -7.74 -23.27 -4.58
CA ASP A 19 -8.54 -24.12 -3.70
C ASP A 19 -8.02 -24.02 -2.28
N ASN A 20 -8.76 -23.33 -1.42
CA ASN A 20 -8.45 -23.18 0.00
C ASN A 20 -8.31 -24.52 0.74
N LEU A 21 -8.91 -25.60 0.23
CA LEU A 21 -8.82 -26.93 0.83
C LEU A 21 -7.64 -27.75 0.31
N PHE A 22 -6.93 -27.26 -0.71
CA PHE A 22 -5.79 -27.89 -1.35
C PHE A 22 -6.04 -29.36 -1.71
N LYS A 23 -7.26 -29.72 -2.11
CA LYS A 23 -7.69 -31.12 -2.26
C LYS A 23 -6.90 -31.91 -3.28
N MET A 24 -6.41 -31.23 -4.32
CA MET A 24 -5.71 -31.84 -5.45
C MET A 24 -4.21 -32.05 -5.19
N TRP A 25 -3.69 -31.55 -4.07
CA TRP A 25 -2.28 -31.63 -3.71
C TRP A 25 -1.97 -32.91 -2.93
N THR A 26 -0.75 -33.42 -3.08
CA THR A 26 -0.30 -34.60 -2.36
C THR A 26 -0.08 -34.28 -0.88
N GLY A 27 -0.36 -35.23 0.01
CA GLY A 27 -0.14 -35.09 1.45
C GLY A 27 -1.17 -35.87 2.27
N ASP A 28 -0.68 -36.62 3.25
CA ASP A 28 -1.49 -37.49 4.09
C ASP A 28 -2.42 -36.71 5.04
N THR A 29 -2.09 -35.45 5.30
CA THR A 29 -2.87 -34.53 6.12
C THR A 29 -3.26 -33.29 5.34
N PHE A 30 -4.29 -32.59 5.82
CA PHE A 30 -4.64 -31.28 5.29
C PHE A 30 -3.44 -30.31 5.29
N MET A 31 -2.69 -30.24 6.39
CA MET A 31 -1.50 -29.38 6.49
C MET A 31 -0.40 -29.77 5.49
N GLY A 32 -0.23 -31.08 5.25
CA GLY A 32 0.70 -31.57 4.23
C GLY A 32 0.31 -31.14 2.82
N ARG A 33 -0.98 -31.27 2.48
CA ARG A 33 -1.50 -30.81 1.18
C ARG A 33 -1.40 -29.30 1.02
N ALA A 34 -1.77 -28.53 2.04
CA ALA A 34 -1.68 -27.08 2.05
C ALA A 34 -0.25 -26.60 1.83
N ARG A 35 0.73 -27.17 2.55
CA ARG A 35 2.15 -26.85 2.36
C ARG A 35 2.63 -27.16 0.95
N ASN A 36 2.33 -28.35 0.44
CA ASN A 36 2.77 -28.77 -0.89
C ASN A 36 2.14 -27.92 -2.00
N GLY A 37 0.85 -27.59 -1.86
CA GLY A 37 0.14 -26.73 -2.80
C GLY A 37 0.61 -25.29 -2.77
N ASP A 38 0.77 -24.70 -1.59
CA ASP A 38 1.32 -23.35 -1.44
C ASP A 38 2.72 -23.25 -2.07
N THR A 39 3.60 -24.22 -1.77
CA THR A 39 4.96 -24.27 -2.36
C THR A 39 4.92 -24.32 -3.88
N ALA A 40 4.06 -25.18 -4.45
CA ALA A 40 3.95 -25.35 -5.89
C ALA A 40 3.36 -24.11 -6.58
N LEU A 41 2.32 -23.51 -6.00
CA LEU A 41 1.70 -22.28 -6.52
C LEU A 41 2.69 -21.11 -6.50
N ARG A 42 3.45 -20.93 -5.41
CA ARG A 42 4.49 -19.89 -5.31
C ARG A 42 5.62 -20.12 -6.32
N SER A 43 6.09 -21.36 -6.44
CA SER A 43 7.15 -21.70 -7.39
C SER A 43 6.73 -21.44 -8.83
N ALA A 44 5.47 -21.74 -9.18
CA ALA A 44 4.91 -21.43 -10.49
C ALA A 44 4.79 -19.91 -10.71
N LEU A 45 4.32 -19.16 -9.70
CA LEU A 45 4.21 -17.70 -9.76
C LEU A 45 5.58 -17.04 -9.98
N ILE A 46 6.58 -17.39 -9.18
CA ILE A 46 7.95 -16.86 -9.28
C ILE A 46 8.54 -17.19 -10.65
N SER A 47 8.34 -18.41 -11.14
CA SER A 47 8.82 -18.83 -12.47
C SER A 47 8.17 -18.01 -13.59
N ALA A 48 6.85 -17.80 -13.52
CA ALA A 48 6.11 -17.00 -14.49
C ALA A 48 6.56 -15.53 -14.46
N VAL A 49 6.68 -14.94 -13.28
CA VAL A 49 7.15 -13.55 -13.10
C VAL A 49 8.56 -13.38 -13.63
N THR A 50 9.47 -14.30 -13.30
CA THR A 50 10.87 -14.25 -13.79
C THR A 50 10.91 -14.33 -15.31
N MET A 51 10.12 -15.21 -15.92
CA MET A 51 10.04 -15.34 -17.37
C MET A 51 9.51 -14.06 -18.04
N LEU A 52 8.40 -13.51 -17.54
CA LEU A 52 7.78 -12.31 -18.11
C LEU A 52 8.64 -11.06 -17.91
N ALA A 53 9.24 -10.90 -16.73
CA ALA A 53 10.16 -9.80 -16.46
C ALA A 53 11.41 -9.86 -17.36
N GLY A 54 11.93 -11.07 -17.64
CA GLY A 54 13.08 -11.27 -18.52
C GLY A 54 12.82 -10.98 -20.01
N GLN A 55 11.56 -10.80 -20.42
CA GLN A 55 11.20 -10.40 -21.79
C GLN A 55 11.30 -8.89 -22.01
N VAL A 56 11.37 -8.11 -20.94
CA VAL A 56 11.52 -6.65 -21.02
C VAL A 56 13.00 -6.30 -20.99
N ALA A 57 13.41 -5.31 -21.79
CA ALA A 57 14.74 -4.76 -21.72
C ALA A 57 15.02 -4.26 -20.29
N ALA A 58 16.20 -4.60 -19.75
CA ALA A 58 16.59 -4.15 -18.41
C ALA A 58 16.41 -2.62 -18.31
N PRO A 59 15.66 -2.11 -17.33
CA PRO A 59 15.51 -0.67 -17.15
C PRO A 59 16.90 -0.05 -17.02
N ALA A 60 17.20 0.97 -17.84
CA ALA A 60 18.53 1.59 -17.91
C ALA A 60 18.97 2.27 -16.60
N HIS A 61 18.06 2.40 -15.63
CA HIS A 61 18.33 3.04 -14.35
C HIS A 61 18.34 2.00 -13.24
N GLN A 62 19.52 1.82 -12.67
CA GLN A 62 19.75 1.11 -11.42
C GLN A 62 18.85 1.68 -10.33
N TYR A 63 17.79 0.96 -9.97
CA TYR A 63 16.97 1.25 -8.79
C TYR A 63 17.72 1.02 -7.45
N SER A 64 19.04 0.74 -7.52
CA SER A 64 19.87 0.32 -6.39
C SER A 64 20.29 1.44 -5.45
N ASP A 65 20.17 2.71 -5.86
CA ASP A 65 20.73 3.87 -5.12
C ASP A 65 19.66 4.82 -4.56
N LEU A 66 18.40 4.39 -4.50
CA LEU A 66 17.30 5.24 -4.06
C LEU A 66 17.14 5.16 -2.54
N ASP A 67 18.08 5.79 -1.82
CA ASP A 67 17.98 6.02 -0.38
C ASP A 67 16.88 7.05 -0.08
N ILE A 68 15.62 6.58 -0.10
CA ILE A 68 14.54 7.35 0.49
C ILE A 68 14.72 7.24 1.99
N SER A 69 15.04 8.36 2.64
CA SER A 69 14.96 8.46 4.10
C SER A 69 13.48 8.37 4.52
N THR A 70 12.96 7.15 4.64
CA THR A 70 11.58 6.81 4.99
C THR A 70 11.21 7.49 6.30
N ARG A 71 12.09 7.44 7.32
CA ARG A 71 11.89 8.17 8.58
C ARG A 71 11.65 9.67 8.39
N ALA A 72 12.48 10.35 7.60
CA ALA A 72 12.33 11.80 7.39
C ALA A 72 11.01 12.11 6.66
N LYS A 73 10.65 11.26 5.70
CA LYS A 73 9.42 11.37 4.92
C LYS A 73 8.15 11.24 5.77
N PHE A 74 8.12 10.26 6.67
CA PHE A 74 6.95 10.02 7.52
C PHE A 74 6.86 10.97 8.72
N ALA A 75 7.95 11.61 9.11
CA ALA A 75 8.01 12.41 10.33
C ALA A 75 6.96 13.53 10.41
N PRO A 76 6.69 14.34 9.37
CA PRO A 76 5.66 15.36 9.43
C PRO A 76 4.27 14.79 9.75
N MET A 77 3.87 13.72 9.06
CA MET A 77 2.60 13.04 9.24
C MET A 77 2.49 12.44 10.65
N VAL A 78 3.50 11.69 11.09
CA VAL A 78 3.50 11.06 12.41
C VAL A 78 3.45 12.09 13.54
N ARG A 79 4.22 13.17 13.43
CA ARG A 79 4.22 14.26 14.42
C ARG A 79 2.90 15.03 14.45
N GLY A 80 2.23 15.15 13.30
CA GLY A 80 0.95 15.83 13.17
C GLY A 80 -0.21 15.04 13.77
N ILE A 81 -0.17 13.71 13.74
CA ILE A 81 -1.28 12.85 14.14
C ILE A 81 -1.10 12.26 15.55
N PHE A 82 0.09 11.76 15.87
CA PHE A 82 0.30 10.92 17.06
C PHE A 82 0.86 11.69 18.26
N PRO A 83 0.49 11.29 19.50
CA PRO A 83 1.09 11.84 20.71
C PRO A 83 2.60 11.64 20.75
N GLN A 84 3.34 12.60 21.30
CA GLN A 84 4.81 12.59 21.32
C GLN A 84 5.42 11.30 21.88
N CYS A 85 4.80 10.69 22.89
CA CYS A 85 5.26 9.43 23.48
C CYS A 85 5.18 8.22 22.55
N GLU A 86 4.37 8.27 21.49
CA GLU A 86 4.19 7.16 20.53
C GLU A 86 5.01 7.36 19.24
N GLN A 87 5.46 8.60 18.95
CA GLN A 87 6.03 8.97 17.66
C GLN A 87 7.29 8.17 17.30
N SER A 88 8.20 7.94 18.25
CA SER A 88 9.44 7.19 17.96
C SER A 88 9.11 5.75 17.55
N ILE A 89 8.25 5.07 18.31
CA ILE A 89 7.88 3.67 18.05
C ILE A 89 7.21 3.54 16.67
N ILE A 90 6.34 4.48 16.31
CA ILE A 90 5.66 4.48 15.01
C ILE A 90 6.65 4.76 13.88
N LEU A 91 7.53 5.76 14.04
CA LEU A 91 8.56 6.07 13.05
C LEU A 91 9.54 4.90 12.87
N ASP A 92 9.95 4.24 13.94
CA ASP A 92 10.84 3.08 13.91
C ASP A 92 10.19 1.87 13.23
N MET A 93 8.86 1.75 13.29
CA MET A 93 8.12 0.74 12.54
C MET A 93 8.06 1.10 11.06
N LEU A 94 7.61 2.31 10.72
CA LEU A 94 7.46 2.75 9.33
C LEU A 94 8.78 2.75 8.55
N ASP A 95 9.91 3.04 9.22
CA ASP A 95 11.26 2.98 8.65
C ASP A 95 11.60 1.59 8.09
N ARG A 96 10.99 0.54 8.66
CA ARG A 96 11.15 -0.88 8.26
C ARG A 96 9.97 -1.42 7.45
N SER A 97 8.95 -0.60 7.20
CA SER A 97 7.71 -1.04 6.56
C SER A 97 7.74 -1.00 5.04
N VAL A 98 8.60 -0.17 4.44
CA VAL A 98 8.57 0.06 2.99
C VAL A 98 9.43 -0.98 2.28
N VAL A 99 8.83 -1.68 1.32
CA VAL A 99 9.50 -2.66 0.45
C VAL A 99 9.21 -2.30 -1.00
N PHE A 100 10.22 -1.80 -1.71
CA PHE A 100 10.12 -1.62 -3.15
C PHE A 100 10.17 -2.97 -3.87
N LEU A 101 9.27 -3.16 -4.83
CA LEU A 101 9.22 -4.36 -5.67
C LEU A 101 10.22 -4.23 -6.81
N THR A 102 11.43 -4.74 -6.60
CA THR A 102 12.56 -4.66 -7.53
C THR A 102 12.97 -6.06 -7.98
N PRO A 103 13.79 -6.20 -9.04
CA PRO A 103 14.37 -7.51 -9.38
C PRO A 103 15.10 -8.19 -8.22
N ALA A 104 15.70 -7.42 -7.30
CA ALA A 104 16.42 -7.95 -6.14
C ALA A 104 15.49 -8.43 -5.01
N THR A 105 14.28 -7.90 -4.90
CA THR A 105 13.37 -8.17 -3.76
C THR A 105 12.19 -9.05 -4.14
N ILE A 106 11.73 -9.02 -5.40
CA ILE A 106 10.44 -9.60 -5.80
C ILE A 106 10.32 -11.08 -5.46
N ASN A 107 11.32 -11.91 -5.76
CA ASN A 107 11.24 -13.34 -5.49
C ASN A 107 11.08 -13.62 -3.99
N THR A 108 11.87 -12.95 -3.14
CA THR A 108 11.77 -13.08 -1.68
C THR A 108 10.41 -12.60 -1.16
N VAL A 109 9.86 -11.53 -1.74
CA VAL A 109 8.54 -11.01 -1.39
C VAL A 109 7.44 -12.02 -1.74
N LEU A 110 7.47 -12.60 -2.94
CA LEU A 110 6.50 -13.60 -3.39
C LEU A 110 6.58 -14.90 -2.59
N GLU A 111 7.78 -15.30 -2.16
CA GLU A 111 7.98 -16.46 -1.29
C GLU A 111 7.40 -16.23 0.10
N LYS A 112 7.57 -15.03 0.67
CA LYS A 112 7.25 -14.74 2.07
C LYS A 112 5.86 -14.15 2.30
N ALA A 113 5.18 -13.65 1.26
CA ALA A 113 3.86 -13.04 1.39
C ALA A 113 2.88 -14.00 2.10
N THR A 114 2.17 -13.51 3.11
CA THR A 114 1.32 -14.34 3.98
C THR A 114 0.24 -15.08 3.17
N TRP A 115 -0.38 -14.37 2.22
CA TRP A 115 -1.47 -14.89 1.41
C TRP A 115 -1.04 -15.05 -0.05
N LEU A 116 -1.44 -16.16 -0.68
CA LEU A 116 -1.18 -16.42 -2.10
C LEU A 116 -1.79 -15.35 -3.01
N ASN A 117 -2.96 -14.82 -2.65
CA ASN A 117 -3.59 -13.73 -3.40
C ASN A 117 -2.79 -12.43 -3.30
N THR A 118 -2.24 -12.11 -2.13
CA THR A 118 -1.32 -10.98 -1.97
C THR A 118 -0.10 -11.17 -2.86
N ALA A 119 0.54 -12.35 -2.83
CA ALA A 119 1.68 -12.65 -3.71
C ALA A 119 1.32 -12.44 -5.19
N TRP A 120 0.15 -12.92 -5.62
CA TRP A 120 -0.32 -12.74 -7.00
C TRP A 120 -0.54 -11.26 -7.37
N ASN A 121 -1.10 -10.45 -6.47
CA ASN A 121 -1.23 -9.00 -6.68
C ASN A 121 0.14 -8.32 -6.80
N LEU A 122 1.08 -8.63 -5.89
CA LEU A 122 2.43 -8.06 -5.89
C LEU A 122 3.21 -8.42 -7.17
N ALA A 123 3.02 -9.63 -7.69
CA ALA A 123 3.58 -10.05 -8.98
C ALA A 123 3.09 -9.14 -10.13
N ASN A 124 1.79 -8.85 -10.19
CA ASN A 124 1.23 -7.97 -11.21
C ASN A 124 1.69 -6.52 -11.06
N ILE A 125 1.77 -5.99 -9.83
CA ILE A 125 2.32 -4.64 -9.57
C ILE A 125 3.75 -4.54 -10.11
N TYR A 126 4.58 -5.53 -9.82
CA TYR A 126 5.97 -5.58 -10.27
C TYR A 126 6.07 -5.65 -11.81
N LEU A 127 5.35 -6.57 -12.45
CA LEU A 127 5.35 -6.71 -13.91
C LEU A 127 4.87 -5.43 -14.61
N ALA A 128 3.76 -4.85 -14.14
CA ALA A 128 3.25 -3.60 -14.65
C ALA A 128 4.25 -2.44 -14.45
N SER A 129 5.06 -2.48 -13.40
CA SER A 129 6.09 -1.46 -13.14
C SER A 129 7.23 -1.48 -14.15
N LEU A 130 7.52 -2.65 -14.71
CA LEU A 130 8.51 -2.84 -15.77
C LEU A 130 7.96 -2.51 -17.16
N GLY A 131 6.64 -2.33 -17.30
CA GLY A 131 5.98 -2.35 -18.61
C GLY A 131 5.94 -3.75 -19.24
N ALA A 132 6.11 -4.81 -18.43
CA ALA A 132 5.93 -6.19 -18.85
C ALA A 132 4.44 -6.53 -18.99
N LYS A 133 4.13 -7.61 -19.72
CA LYS A 133 2.80 -8.20 -19.68
C LYS A 133 2.50 -8.71 -18.26
N THR A 134 1.35 -8.34 -17.71
CA THR A 134 0.82 -8.85 -16.43
C THR A 134 0.35 -10.30 -16.57
N LEU A 135 0.12 -10.99 -15.44
CA LEU A 135 -0.35 -12.38 -15.43
C LEU A 135 -1.77 -12.52 -16.00
N THR A 136 -2.55 -11.46 -15.92
CA THR A 136 -3.85 -11.32 -16.58
C THR A 136 -3.99 -9.93 -17.16
N ASP A 137 -4.75 -9.81 -18.26
CA ASP A 137 -5.02 -8.54 -18.92
C ASP A 137 -5.99 -7.67 -18.08
N ASP A 138 -6.76 -8.27 -17.18
CA ASP A 138 -7.68 -7.61 -16.25
C ASP A 138 -7.03 -7.21 -14.90
N ALA A 139 -5.70 -7.23 -14.82
CA ALA A 139 -5.00 -6.93 -13.57
C ALA A 139 -5.25 -5.47 -13.18
N GLN A 140 -5.65 -5.25 -11.92
CA GLN A 140 -5.89 -3.89 -11.43
C GLN A 140 -4.60 -3.05 -11.55
N ALA A 141 -4.75 -1.82 -12.02
CA ALA A 141 -3.66 -0.86 -12.17
C ALA A 141 -3.22 -0.24 -10.83
N ILE A 142 -3.05 -1.07 -9.81
CA ILE A 142 -2.57 -0.64 -8.49
C ILE A 142 -1.05 -0.43 -8.52
N VAL A 143 -0.59 0.61 -7.84
CA VAL A 143 0.83 1.04 -7.80
C VAL A 143 1.51 0.74 -6.47
N GLY A 144 0.74 0.28 -5.49
CA GLY A 144 1.20 -0.15 -4.18
C GLY A 144 0.19 -1.09 -3.53
N LEU A 145 0.61 -1.69 -2.41
CA LEU A 145 -0.25 -2.51 -1.57
C LEU A 145 0.27 -2.50 -0.13
N SER A 146 -0.63 -2.26 0.82
CA SER A 146 -0.34 -2.32 2.25
C SER A 146 -0.93 -3.57 2.90
N GLU A 147 -0.08 -4.39 3.53
CA GLU A 147 -0.47 -5.57 4.30
C GLU A 147 0.12 -5.49 5.71
N GLU A 148 -0.76 -5.41 6.71
CA GLU A 148 -0.42 -5.31 8.14
C GLU A 148 0.53 -4.13 8.45
N THR A 149 1.83 -4.38 8.48
CA THR A 149 2.89 -3.40 8.78
C THR A 149 3.84 -3.20 7.60
N THR A 150 3.50 -3.69 6.40
CA THR A 150 4.37 -3.63 5.22
C THR A 150 3.67 -2.89 4.10
N CYS A 151 4.37 -1.94 3.50
CA CYS A 151 3.99 -1.22 2.29
C CYS A 151 4.83 -1.75 1.13
N TYR A 152 4.20 -2.46 0.20
CA TYR A 152 4.84 -2.83 -1.05
C TYR A 152 4.62 -1.72 -2.07
N VAL A 153 5.70 -1.22 -2.67
CA VAL A 153 5.64 -0.08 -3.59
C VAL A 153 6.26 -0.44 -4.93
N SER A 154 5.55 -0.09 -6.00
CA SER A 154 6.01 -0.27 -7.39
C SER A 154 7.24 0.57 -7.71
N MET A 155 8.08 0.10 -8.64
CA MET A 155 9.18 0.91 -9.19
C MET A 155 8.69 2.11 -10.01
N LYS A 156 7.40 2.16 -10.42
CA LYS A 156 6.80 3.35 -11.03
C LYS A 156 6.94 4.58 -10.15
N TYR A 157 7.04 4.40 -8.84
CA TYR A 157 7.31 5.47 -7.88
C TYR A 157 8.48 6.37 -8.31
N PHE A 158 9.55 5.78 -8.87
CA PHE A 158 10.76 6.52 -9.24
C PHE A 158 10.72 7.17 -10.63
N SER A 159 9.75 6.78 -11.46
CA SER A 159 9.52 7.36 -12.78
C SER A 159 8.23 8.17 -12.83
N ASN A 160 7.63 8.45 -11.67
CA ASN A 160 6.37 9.16 -11.60
C ASN A 160 6.60 10.65 -11.90
N ASN A 161 5.80 11.19 -12.81
CA ASN A 161 5.88 12.59 -13.23
C ASN A 161 4.79 13.45 -12.58
N ASN A 162 3.80 12.86 -11.91
CA ASN A 162 2.79 13.64 -11.20
C ASN A 162 3.41 14.24 -9.91
N PRO A 163 3.47 15.57 -9.76
CA PRO A 163 4.07 16.19 -8.59
C PRO A 163 3.27 15.98 -7.30
N PHE A 164 2.01 15.57 -7.35
CA PHE A 164 1.14 15.39 -6.18
C PHE A 164 1.03 13.95 -5.70
N GLU A 165 1.58 13.00 -6.44
CA GLU A 165 1.54 11.58 -6.10
C GLU A 165 2.76 11.16 -5.28
N ASP A 166 2.49 10.41 -4.21
CA ASP A 166 3.50 9.84 -3.31
C ASP A 166 3.00 8.52 -2.72
N TYR A 167 3.11 7.47 -3.53
CA TYR A 167 2.60 6.15 -3.17
C TYR A 167 3.20 5.62 -1.86
N VAL A 168 4.41 6.05 -1.47
CA VAL A 168 5.01 5.66 -0.19
C VAL A 168 4.20 6.21 0.99
N ILE A 169 3.77 7.49 0.93
CA ILE A 169 2.91 8.09 1.96
C ILE A 169 1.53 7.44 1.94
N HIS A 170 0.96 7.22 0.75
CA HIS A 170 -0.35 6.58 0.60
C HIS A 170 -0.38 5.19 1.25
N GLU A 171 0.55 4.30 0.87
CA GLU A 171 0.61 2.96 1.43
C GLU A 171 0.90 2.95 2.93
N ALA A 172 1.71 3.91 3.41
CA ALA A 172 1.99 4.05 4.84
C ALA A 172 0.75 4.53 5.62
N ALA A 173 -0.09 5.37 5.03
CA ALA A 173 -1.35 5.78 5.64
C ALA A 173 -2.27 4.57 5.87
N HIS A 174 -2.21 3.55 5.00
CA HIS A 174 -2.94 2.30 5.20
C HIS A 174 -2.47 1.50 6.41
N ILE A 175 -1.17 1.52 6.75
CA ILE A 175 -0.65 0.86 7.96
C ILE A 175 -1.37 1.38 9.21
N PHE A 176 -1.73 2.67 9.26
CA PHE A 176 -2.34 3.24 10.45
C PHE A 176 -3.72 2.66 10.80
N HIS A 177 -4.48 2.21 9.82
CA HIS A 177 -5.78 1.55 10.06
C HIS A 177 -5.74 0.02 9.90
N ASN A 178 -4.62 -0.53 9.42
CA ASN A 178 -4.36 -1.97 9.31
C ASN A 178 -3.48 -2.55 10.43
N CYS A 179 -2.79 -1.72 11.22
CA CYS A 179 -1.89 -2.18 12.28
C CYS A 179 -2.53 -2.05 13.67
N LYS A 180 -2.61 -3.17 14.39
CA LYS A 180 -2.94 -3.16 15.82
C LYS A 180 -1.81 -2.54 16.64
N ARG A 181 -2.17 -1.84 17.71
CA ARG A 181 -1.20 -1.16 18.59
C ARG A 181 -0.26 -2.12 19.29
N GLU A 182 -0.80 -3.25 19.77
CA GLU A 182 0.00 -4.27 20.49
C GLU A 182 1.10 -4.86 19.62
N ARG A 183 0.89 -4.93 18.30
CA ARG A 183 1.86 -5.46 17.35
C ARG A 183 3.18 -4.68 17.34
N ILE A 184 3.14 -3.40 17.68
CA ILE A 184 4.32 -2.53 17.77
C ILE A 184 4.66 -2.17 19.22
N GLY A 185 4.10 -2.89 20.20
CA GLY A 185 4.37 -2.68 21.62
C GLY A 185 3.65 -1.46 22.23
N LEU A 186 2.67 -0.87 21.53
CA LEU A 186 1.86 0.20 22.10
C LEU A 186 0.68 -0.36 22.91
N PRO A 187 0.29 0.29 24.03
CA PRO A 187 -0.90 -0.10 24.78
C PRO A 187 -2.16 -0.01 23.94
N ALA A 188 -2.96 -1.07 23.91
CA ALA A 188 -4.28 -1.10 23.31
C ALA A 188 -5.39 -1.07 24.36
N THR A 189 -6.56 -0.58 23.96
CA THR A 189 -7.79 -0.69 24.75
C THR A 189 -8.92 -1.13 23.82
N ARG A 190 -10.06 -1.54 24.38
CA ARG A 190 -11.26 -1.88 23.59
C ARG A 190 -11.71 -0.77 22.63
N ARG A 191 -11.38 0.50 22.92
CA ARG A 191 -11.73 1.67 22.09
C ARG A 191 -10.56 2.21 21.27
N ARG A 192 -9.39 1.56 21.34
CA ARG A 192 -8.16 1.99 20.70
C ARG A 192 -7.31 0.75 20.42
N GLU A 193 -7.80 -0.10 19.52
CA GLU A 193 -7.15 -1.34 19.13
C GLU A 193 -6.13 -1.11 17.99
N TRP A 194 -6.49 -0.28 17.02
CA TRP A 194 -5.69 0.10 15.85
C TRP A 194 -4.90 1.38 16.11
N LEU A 195 -3.86 1.67 15.31
CA LEU A 195 -3.08 2.91 15.46
C LEU A 195 -3.97 4.14 15.30
N LEU A 196 -4.81 4.15 14.26
CA LEU A 196 -5.86 5.14 14.01
C LEU A 196 -7.20 4.46 13.74
N GLU A 197 -8.26 5.08 14.23
CA GLU A 197 -9.64 4.69 13.94
C GLU A 197 -10.15 5.54 12.77
N ILE A 198 -10.08 4.98 11.56
CA ILE A 198 -10.54 5.61 10.32
C ILE A 198 -11.85 4.93 9.91
N ASP A 199 -12.85 5.71 9.49
CA ASP A 199 -14.09 5.18 8.94
C ASP A 199 -13.76 4.30 7.73
N TYR A 200 -14.34 3.11 7.68
CA TYR A 200 -14.07 2.14 6.62
C TYR A 200 -14.27 2.74 5.21
N ALA A 201 -15.31 3.56 5.02
CA ALA A 201 -15.58 4.20 3.74
C ALA A 201 -14.61 5.35 3.41
N LYS A 202 -13.81 5.82 4.38
CA LYS A 202 -12.89 6.94 4.25
C LYS A 202 -11.41 6.53 4.23
N ARG A 203 -11.11 5.22 4.23
CA ARG A 203 -9.73 4.71 4.28
C ARG A 203 -8.90 5.17 3.08
N GLU A 204 -9.46 5.12 1.88
CA GLU A 204 -8.81 5.63 0.66
C GLU A 204 -8.74 7.15 0.66
N THR A 205 -9.84 7.83 1.01
CA THR A 205 -9.86 9.29 1.13
C THR A 205 -8.78 9.79 2.09
N PHE A 206 -8.58 9.10 3.21
CA PHE A 206 -7.52 9.38 4.16
C PHE A 206 -6.12 9.20 3.55
N ALA A 207 -5.88 8.10 2.85
CA ALA A 207 -4.60 7.81 2.22
C ALA A 207 -4.25 8.83 1.12
N TYR A 208 -5.16 9.09 0.17
CA TYR A 208 -4.99 10.12 -0.86
C TYR A 208 -4.82 11.53 -0.26
N SER A 209 -5.60 11.87 0.77
CA SER A 209 -5.43 13.18 1.43
C SER A 209 -4.07 13.32 2.10
N CYS A 210 -3.55 12.26 2.73
CA CYS A 210 -2.21 12.27 3.32
C CYS A 210 -1.12 12.40 2.25
N GLU A 211 -1.26 11.67 1.15
CA GLU A 211 -0.37 11.72 -0.01
C GLU A 211 -0.25 13.14 -0.56
N ALA A 212 -1.37 13.71 -1.02
CA ALA A 212 -1.39 15.03 -1.63
C ALA A 212 -0.98 16.13 -0.64
N TYR A 213 -1.42 16.05 0.62
CA TYR A 213 -1.02 17.03 1.62
C TYR A 213 0.49 16.98 1.89
N SER A 214 1.10 15.78 1.91
CA SER A 214 2.56 15.63 2.02
C SER A 214 3.26 16.38 0.91
N ARG A 215 2.83 16.16 -0.34
CA ARG A 215 3.41 16.79 -1.53
C ARG A 215 3.21 18.30 -1.58
N ILE A 216 2.02 18.79 -1.19
CA ILE A 216 1.76 20.23 -1.04
C ILE A 216 2.69 20.86 0.00
N LEU A 217 2.94 20.19 1.13
CA LEU A 217 3.85 20.69 2.16
C LEU A 217 5.31 20.71 1.68
N GLU A 218 5.73 19.69 0.92
CA GLU A 218 7.08 19.57 0.39
C GLU A 218 7.37 20.60 -0.71
N LEU A 219 6.43 20.80 -1.62
CA LEU A 219 6.57 21.74 -2.75
C LEU A 219 6.29 23.20 -2.36
N GLY A 220 5.50 23.42 -1.31
CA GLY A 220 5.04 24.74 -0.89
C GLY A 220 5.58 25.17 0.47
N GLU A 221 6.60 26.02 0.50
CA GLU A 221 7.15 26.54 1.77
C GLU A 221 6.21 27.50 2.51
N THR A 222 5.42 28.27 1.77
CA THR A 222 4.52 29.30 2.33
C THR A 222 3.05 28.92 2.19
N ARG A 223 2.19 29.50 3.03
CA ARG A 223 0.73 29.30 2.95
C ARG A 223 0.16 29.69 1.58
N SER A 224 0.68 30.75 0.96
CA SER A 224 0.27 31.19 -0.38
C SER A 224 0.67 30.18 -1.45
N ALA A 225 1.90 29.66 -1.39
CA ALA A 225 2.37 28.61 -2.30
C ALA A 225 1.53 27.33 -2.17
N ARG A 226 1.25 26.88 -0.94
CA ARG A 226 0.39 25.71 -0.67
C ARG A 226 -1.03 25.89 -1.19
N SER A 227 -1.60 27.08 -1.04
CA SER A 227 -2.93 27.38 -1.57
C SER A 227 -2.97 27.32 -3.10
N ARG A 228 -1.89 27.75 -3.78
CA ARG A 228 -1.78 27.67 -5.24
C ARG A 228 -1.66 26.22 -5.71
N LEU A 229 -0.78 25.44 -5.08
CA LEU A 229 -0.63 24.01 -5.34
C LEU A 229 -1.94 23.24 -5.15
N LEU A 230 -2.72 23.57 -4.11
CA LEU A 230 -4.05 23.00 -3.92
C LEU A 230 -5.01 23.37 -5.07
N SER A 231 -4.97 24.60 -5.57
CA SER A 231 -5.77 25.00 -6.72
C SER A 231 -5.35 24.26 -7.99
N GLU A 232 -4.05 24.07 -8.21
CA GLU A 232 -3.53 23.27 -9.33
C GLU A 232 -4.01 21.82 -9.24
N LEU A 233 -3.89 21.19 -8.06
CA LEU A 233 -4.37 19.83 -7.81
C LEU A 233 -5.88 19.68 -8.03
N ALA A 234 -6.68 20.70 -7.70
CA ALA A 234 -8.14 20.65 -7.87
C ALA A 234 -8.57 20.64 -9.36
N GLU A 235 -7.69 21.04 -10.27
CA GLU A 235 -7.92 21.00 -11.72
C GLU A 235 -7.41 19.68 -12.36
N GLU A 236 -6.65 18.87 -11.62
CA GLU A 236 -6.20 17.56 -12.09
C GLU A 236 -7.34 16.51 -12.05
N PRO A 237 -7.23 15.42 -12.83
CA PRO A 237 -8.14 14.29 -12.67
C PRO A 237 -8.18 13.81 -11.21
N MET A 238 -9.40 13.60 -10.70
CA MET A 238 -9.59 13.08 -9.34
C MET A 238 -8.96 11.69 -9.19
N PRO A 239 -8.60 11.28 -7.94
CA PRO A 239 -8.07 9.95 -7.68
C PRO A 239 -8.90 8.86 -8.38
N PRO A 240 -8.27 7.91 -9.09
CA PRO A 240 -8.96 6.90 -9.89
C PRO A 240 -9.54 5.76 -9.02
N ASP A 241 -10.14 6.11 -7.88
CA ASP A 241 -10.75 5.18 -6.94
C ASP A 241 -12.19 5.63 -6.64
N GLU A 242 -13.16 4.81 -7.05
CA GLU A 242 -14.59 5.10 -6.90
C GLU A 242 -15.03 5.26 -5.43
N ARG A 243 -14.20 4.83 -4.47
CA ARG A 243 -14.42 5.02 -3.03
C ARG A 243 -14.13 6.44 -2.59
N VAL A 244 -13.49 7.26 -3.42
CA VAL A 244 -13.10 8.65 -3.12
C VAL A 244 -14.07 9.62 -3.79
N ASP A 245 -14.77 10.41 -2.98
CA ASP A 245 -15.51 11.57 -3.48
C ASP A 245 -14.55 12.75 -3.72
N GLY A 246 -14.44 13.20 -4.97
CA GLY A 246 -13.50 14.25 -5.36
C GLY A 246 -13.76 15.60 -4.68
N GLY A 247 -15.03 15.96 -4.48
CA GLY A 247 -15.40 17.21 -3.81
C GLY A 247 -14.97 17.21 -2.34
N GLU A 248 -15.30 16.13 -1.63
CA GLU A 248 -14.87 15.93 -0.25
C GLU A 248 -13.35 15.90 -0.10
N TYR A 249 -12.66 15.20 -1.01
CA TYR A 249 -11.20 15.12 -1.02
C TYR A 249 -10.54 16.52 -1.08
N VAL A 250 -10.97 17.36 -2.03
CA VAL A 250 -10.47 18.73 -2.16
C VAL A 250 -10.85 19.58 -0.95
N ASP A 251 -12.05 19.42 -0.39
CA ASP A 251 -12.49 20.13 0.81
C ASP A 251 -11.64 19.79 2.04
N ILE A 252 -11.31 18.52 2.24
CA ILE A 252 -10.41 18.05 3.31
C ILE A 252 -9.03 18.70 3.17
N LEU A 253 -8.46 18.69 1.96
CA LEU A 253 -7.16 19.30 1.69
C LEU A 253 -7.18 20.81 1.93
N ARG A 254 -8.27 21.49 1.54
CA ARG A 254 -8.45 22.93 1.81
C ARG A 254 -8.41 23.24 3.29
N GLU A 255 -9.16 22.48 4.10
CA GLU A 255 -9.12 22.62 5.56
C GLU A 255 -7.73 22.35 6.13
N ALA A 256 -7.03 21.33 5.61
CA ALA A 256 -5.70 20.96 6.06
C ALA A 256 -4.64 22.04 5.76
N VAL A 257 -4.67 22.64 4.57
CA VAL A 257 -3.75 23.72 4.15
C VAL A 257 -3.91 24.96 5.01
N PHE A 258 -5.13 25.26 5.46
CA PHE A 258 -5.43 26.45 6.27
C PHE A 258 -5.34 26.22 7.79
N ALA A 259 -5.27 24.97 8.23
CA ALA A 259 -5.13 24.64 9.64
C ALA A 259 -3.68 24.78 10.14
N ARG A 260 -3.53 25.02 11.46
CA ARG A 260 -2.22 24.95 12.12
C ARG A 260 -1.63 23.53 12.12
N ASN A 261 -2.49 22.52 12.11
CA ASN A 261 -2.12 21.12 12.02
C ASN A 261 -3.06 20.43 11.02
N GLY A 262 -2.69 20.43 9.74
CA GLY A 262 -3.50 19.86 8.68
C GLY A 262 -3.60 18.34 8.75
N TRP A 263 -2.54 17.65 9.17
CA TRP A 263 -2.55 16.20 9.38
C TRP A 263 -3.67 15.76 10.34
N LYS A 264 -3.82 16.49 11.45
CA LYS A 264 -4.92 16.22 12.40
C LYS A 264 -6.29 16.51 11.79
N ARG A 265 -6.43 17.52 10.92
CA ARG A 265 -7.69 17.80 10.23
C ARG A 265 -8.09 16.69 9.26
N ILE A 266 -7.13 16.20 8.48
CA ILE A 266 -7.33 15.05 7.59
C ILE A 266 -7.82 13.85 8.40
N PHE A 267 -7.13 13.53 9.50
CA PHE A 267 -7.52 12.45 10.40
C PHE A 267 -8.94 12.64 10.97
N GLU A 268 -9.26 13.83 11.50
CA GLU A 268 -10.57 14.13 12.08
C GLU A 268 -11.71 13.98 11.06
N ARG A 269 -11.50 14.43 9.81
CA ARG A 269 -12.48 14.33 8.73
C ARG A 269 -12.73 12.90 8.26
N CYS A 270 -11.74 12.03 8.39
CA CYS A 270 -11.84 10.62 8.00
C CYS A 270 -12.16 9.68 9.18
N SER A 271 -12.26 10.21 10.41
CA SER A 271 -12.62 9.43 11.59
C SER A 271 -14.13 9.15 11.63
N PRO A 272 -14.59 8.04 12.24
CA PRO A 272 -16.01 7.78 12.42
C PRO A 272 -16.70 8.92 13.20
N VAL A 273 -17.92 9.26 12.79
CA VAL A 273 -18.73 10.24 13.52
C VAL A 273 -19.05 9.68 14.90
N LYS A 274 -18.53 10.32 15.95
CA LYS A 274 -18.87 9.93 17.32
C LYS A 274 -20.35 10.21 17.54
N PRO A 275 -21.17 9.21 17.96
CA PRO A 275 -22.54 9.49 18.35
C PRO A 275 -22.52 10.51 19.49
N ALA A 276 -23.35 11.55 19.39
CA ALA A 276 -23.50 12.53 20.45
C ALA A 276 -23.77 11.80 21.77
N ARG A 277 -22.98 12.10 22.81
CA ARG A 277 -23.23 11.60 24.16
C ARG A 277 -24.67 11.98 24.51
N ARG A 278 -25.56 11.00 24.65
CA ARG A 278 -26.82 11.21 25.37
C ARG A 278 -26.41 11.64 26.78
N VAL A 279 -26.67 12.90 27.09
CA VAL A 279 -26.54 13.48 28.44
C VAL A 279 -27.59 12.86 29.33
#